data_AF-A0A0D9X3H0-F1
#
_entry.id   AF-A0A0D9X3H0-F1
#
_cell.length_a   1.000
_cell.length_b   1.000
_cell.length_c   1.000
_cell.angle_alpha   90.00
_cell.angle_beta   90.00
_cell.angle_gamma   90.00
#
_symmetry.space_group_name_H-M   'P 1'
#
loop_
_entity.id
_entity.type
_entity.pdbx_description
1 polymer ?
#
loop_
_entity_poly.entity_id
_entity_poly.type
_entity_poly.pdbx_seq_one_letter_code
_entity_poly.pdbx_strand_id
1 'polypeptide(L)' 'MVAESALAVDTGTGGIGVIIRDEHRGVLLSSSKFLCRCADVEEAETRACKEGLALAADWINRPGTL' A
#
# COMPACT_ATOMS: atom_id res chain seq x y z
N MET A 1 -4.79 0.15 -9.23
CA MET A 1 -3.95 0.15 -8.02
C MET A 1 -2.72 -0.67 -8.29
N VAL A 2 -1.56 -0.24 -7.82
CA VAL A 2 -0.30 -1.00 -7.81
C VAL A 2 0.18 -1.04 -6.37
N ALA A 3 0.48 -2.23 -5.85
CA ALA A 3 1.00 -2.46 -4.52
C ALA A 3 2.31 -3.24 -4.66
N GLU A 4 3.34 -2.81 -3.94
CA GLU A 4 4.67 -3.39 -3.95
C GLU A 4 5.17 -3.52 -2.52
N SER A 5 5.97 -4.54 -2.24
CA SER A 5 6.63 -4.71 -0.95
C SER A 5 8.13 -4.99 -1.08
N ALA A 6 8.83 -4.82 0.04
CA ALA A 6 10.24 -5.15 0.18
C ALA A 6 10.50 -5.77 1.56
N LEU A 7 11.43 -6.73 1.63
CA LEU A 7 11.83 -7.40 2.87
C LEU A 7 13.36 -7.41 3.00
N ALA A 8 13.85 -6.93 4.14
CA ALA A 8 15.23 -7.07 4.58
C ALA A 8 15.32 -8.24 5.56
N VAL A 9 15.67 -9.43 5.04
CA VAL A 9 15.66 -10.71 5.77
C VAL A 9 16.61 -10.71 6.97
N ASP A 10 17.73 -10.00 6.86
CA ASP A 10 18.75 -9.88 7.90
C ASP A 10 18.26 -9.18 9.17
N THR A 11 17.41 -8.16 9.01
CA THR A 11 16.83 -7.37 10.09
C THR A 11 15.39 -7.76 10.42
N GLY A 12 14.75 -8.57 9.58
CA GLY A 12 13.32 -8.88 9.69
C GLY A 12 12.43 -7.64 9.52
N THR A 13 12.89 -6.62 8.80
CA THR A 13 12.14 -5.40 8.51
C THR A 13 11.64 -5.40 7.08
N GLY A 14 10.64 -4.57 6.78
CA GLY A 14 10.09 -4.47 5.44
C GLY A 14 9.60 -3.07 5.09
N GLY A 15 9.17 -2.92 3.85
CA GLY A 15 8.53 -1.72 3.35
C GLY A 15 7.36 -2.11 2.47
N ILE A 16 6.33 -1.26 2.45
CA ILE A 16 5.21 -1.39 1.52
C ILE A 16 4.99 -0.05 0.82
N GLY A 17 4.60 -0.11 -0.45
CA GLY A 17 4.26 1.04 -1.27
C GLY A 17 3.01 0.77 -2.09
N VAL A 18 2.10 1.74 -2.13
CA VAL A 18 0.87 1.66 -2.92
C VAL A 18 0.65 2.94 -3.70
N ILE A 19 0.17 2.78 -4.94
CA ILE A 19 -0.28 3.87 -5.80
C ILE A 19 -1.66 3.51 -6.40
N ILE A 20 -2.65 4.38 -6.20
CA ILE A 20 -3.95 4.33 -6.87
C ILE A 20 -3.95 5.38 -7.97
N ARG A 21 -4.39 4.96 -9.17
CA ARG A 21 -4.40 5.80 -10.37
C ARG A 21 -5.79 5.83 -10.98
N ASP A 22 -6.09 6.90 -11.68
CA ASP A 22 -7.24 6.98 -12.59
C ASP A 22 -6.96 6.22 -13.91
N GLU A 23 -7.94 6.23 -14.80
CA GLU A 23 -7.87 5.61 -16.13
C GLU A 23 -6.85 6.27 -17.07
N HIS A 24 -6.49 7.53 -16.82
CA HIS A 24 -5.45 8.28 -17.53
C HIS A 24 -4.06 8.08 -16.94
N ARG A 25 -3.90 7.15 -15.99
CA ARG A 25 -2.66 6.87 -15.23
C ARG A 25 -2.23 8.02 -14.31
N GLY A 26 -3.08 9.02 -14.08
CA GLY A 26 -2.89 10.05 -13.08
C GLY A 26 -2.88 9.45 -11.68
N VAL A 27 -1.97 9.90 -10.80
CA VAL A 27 -1.91 9.41 -9.43
C VAL A 27 -2.98 10.11 -8.60
N LEU A 28 -3.95 9.34 -8.11
CA LEU A 28 -5.00 9.83 -7.21
C LEU A 28 -4.52 9.81 -5.76
N LEU A 29 -3.90 8.69 -5.36
CA LEU A 29 -3.44 8.47 -3.99
C LEU A 29 -2.15 7.65 -3.98
N SER A 30 -1.35 7.87 -2.94
CA SER A 30 -0.19 7.04 -2.63
C SER A 30 -0.01 6.90 -1.11
N SER A 31 0.48 5.74 -0.69
CA SER A 31 0.87 5.46 0.69
C SER A 31 2.15 4.63 0.68
N SER A 32 3.03 4.88 1.64
CA SER A 32 4.22 4.07 1.87
C SER A 32 4.43 3.90 3.36
N LYS A 33 4.76 2.68 3.81
CA LYS A 33 4.98 2.40 5.23
C LYS A 33 6.22 1.56 5.43
N PHE A 34 6.98 1.91 6.47
CA PHE A 34 8.03 1.05 7.00
C PHE A 34 7.43 0.03 7.97
N LEU A 35 7.82 -1.23 7.82
CA LEU A 35 7.44 -2.33 8.69
C LEU A 35 8.65 -2.66 9.58
N CYS A 36 8.57 -2.27 10.85
CA CYS A 36 9.60 -2.60 11.85
C CYS A 36 9.71 -4.10 12.14
N ARG A 37 8.70 -4.89 11.73
CA ARG A 37 8.73 -6.36 11.76
C ARG A 37 7.93 -6.91 10.58
N CYS A 38 8.55 -7.84 9.84
CA CYS A 38 7.95 -8.59 8.75
C CYS A 38 8.61 -9.98 8.71
N ALA A 39 7.80 -11.03 8.80
CA ALA A 39 8.28 -12.41 8.88
C ALA A 39 8.78 -12.91 7.52
N ASP A 40 8.06 -12.57 6.45
CA ASP A 40 8.33 -13.04 5.09
C ASP A 40 7.73 -12.06 4.06
N VAL A 41 7.96 -12.38 2.78
CA VAL A 41 7.52 -11.57 1.64
C VAL A 41 6.01 -11.65 1.46
N GLU A 42 5.38 -12.77 1.78
CA GLU A 42 3.92 -12.95 1.64
C GLU A 42 3.16 -12.08 2.63
N GLU A 43 3.66 -11.95 3.87
CA GLU A 43 3.15 -11.00 4.85
C GLU A 43 3.31 -9.55 4.35
N ALA A 44 4.47 -9.21 3.78
CA ALA A 44 4.75 -7.87 3.26
C ALA A 44 3.77 -7.48 2.14
N GLU A 45 3.58 -8.38 1.16
CA GLU A 45 2.63 -8.21 0.05
C GLU A 45 1.18 -8.14 0.53
N THR A 46 0.79 -8.99 1.47
CA THR A 46 -0.56 -8.98 2.06
C THR A 46 -0.84 -7.64 2.76
N ARG A 47 0.15 -7.10 3.48
CA ARG A 47 0.05 -5.79 4.12
C ARG A 47 0.00 -4.65 3.10
N ALA A 48 0.76 -4.72 2.01
CA ALA A 48 0.69 -3.76 0.91
C ALA A 48 -0.71 -3.75 0.25
N CYS A 49 -1.28 -4.93 -0.01
CA CYS A 49 -2.63 -5.07 -0.55
C CYS A 49 -3.69 -4.50 0.40
N LYS A 50 -3.60 -4.84 1.69
CA LYS A 50 -4.52 -4.33 2.73
C LYS A 50 -4.47 -2.81 2.83
N GLU A 51 -3.27 -2.24 2.83
CA GLU A 51 -3.08 -0.78 2.84
C GLU A 51 -3.74 -0.13 1.62
N GLY A 52 -3.56 -0.71 0.43
CA GLY A 52 -4.17 -0.19 -0.78
C GLY A 52 -5.69 -0.23 -0.79
N LEU A 53 -6.28 -1.31 -0.29
CA LEU A 53 -7.73 -1.42 -0.11
C LEU A 53 -8.26 -0.41 0.91
N ALA A 54 -7.58 -0.25 2.04
CA ALA A 54 -7.94 0.75 3.05
C ALA A 54 -7.87 2.18 2.47
N LEU A 55 -6.80 2.49 1.74
CA LEU A 55 -6.63 3.79 1.09
C LEU A 55 -7.73 4.08 0.05
N ALA A 56 -8.13 3.07 -0.72
CA ALA A 56 -9.24 3.19 -1.66
C ALA A 56 -10.59 3.39 -0.94
N ALA A 57 -10.85 2.63 0.13
CA ALA A 57 -12.08 2.74 0.91
C ALA A 57 -12.21 4.12 1.59
N ASP A 58 -11.11 4.61 2.17
CA ASP A 58 -11.06 5.93 2.79
C ASP A 58 -11.32 7.04 1.77
N TRP A 59 -10.85 6.88 0.53
CA TRP A 59 -11.12 7.84 -0.54
C TRP A 59 -12.58 7.87 -0.96
N ILE A 60 -13.19 6.71 -1.19
CA ILE A 60 -14.61 6.60 -1.57
C ILE A 60 -15.51 7.19 -0.48
N ASN A 61 -15.13 7.02 0.79
CA ASN A 61 -15.92 7.49 1.93
C ASN A 61 -15.65 8.96 2.32
N ARG A 62 -14.77 9.69 1.61
CA ARG A 62 -14.58 11.13 1.88
C ARG A 62 -15.80 11.92 1.38
N PRO A 63 -16.49 12.67 2.27
CA PRO A 63 -17.60 13.52 1.86
C PRO A 63 -17.06 14.66 0.97
N GLY A 64 -17.53 14.74 -0.27
CA GLY A 64 -17.21 15.85 -1.20
C GLY A 64 -16.75 15.47 -2.61
N THR A 65 -16.77 14.19 -3.00
CA THR A 65 -16.46 13.78 -4.38
C THR A 65 -17.59 12.93 -4.97
N LEU A 66 -18.75 13.59 -5.18
CA LEU A 66 -19.77 13.24 -6.18
C LEU A 66 -20.28 14.54 -6.78
#